data_AF-A0AAJ1PQI4-F1
#
_entry.id   AF-A0AAJ1PQI4-F1
#
_cell.length_a   1.000
_cell.length_b   1.000
_cell.length_c   1.000
_cell.angle_alpha   90.00
_cell.angle_beta   90.00
_cell.angle_gamma   90.00
#
_symmetry.space_group_name_H-M   'P 1'
#
loop_
_entity.id
_entity.type
_entity.pdbx_description
1 polymer ?
#
loop_
_entity_poly.entity_id
_entity_poly.type
_entity_poly.pdbx_seq_one_letter_code
_entity_poly.pdbx_strand_id
1 'polypeptide(L)'
;MKYNLLVIFVIVILVILFLVSLIEIIPARRGEPARLSIGLRRAQPTLPCSGDLTVTSQLTETGNCKFQADVVMRNCEGKRFYVFEGSSCSGIYICTKEIEEPESRWRCVWEYPRASYTFTLCADDAAKDSTIVSC
;
A
#
# COMPACT_ATOMS: atom_id res chain seq x y z
N MET A 1 30.59 -38.56 25.60
CA MET A 1 29.18 -38.14 25.40
C MET A 1 28.95 -36.61 25.47
N LYS A 2 29.94 -35.74 25.21
CA LYS A 2 29.76 -34.26 25.27
C LYS A 2 29.47 -33.60 23.91
N TYR A 3 29.80 -34.24 22.79
CA TYR A 3 29.67 -33.65 21.46
C TYR A 3 28.22 -33.66 20.92
N ASN A 4 27.38 -34.61 21.32
CA ASN A 4 26.00 -34.69 20.81
C ASN A 4 25.13 -33.50 21.23
N LEU A 5 25.31 -32.98 22.45
CA LEU A 5 24.52 -31.84 22.93
C LEU A 5 24.88 -30.55 22.16
N LEU A 6 26.16 -30.38 21.84
CA LEU A 6 26.67 -29.21 21.14
C LEU A 6 26.25 -29.22 19.67
N VAL A 7 26.24 -30.41 19.04
CA VAL A 7 25.73 -30.58 17.67
C VAL A 7 24.23 -30.28 17.58
N ILE A 8 23.42 -30.76 18.53
CA ILE A 8 21.98 -30.47 18.57
C ILE A 8 21.74 -28.95 18.73
N PHE A 9 22.50 -28.30 19.60
CA PHE A 9 22.36 -26.86 19.83
C PHE A 9 22.66 -26.03 18.58
N VAL A 10 23.71 -26.41 17.83
CA VAL A 10 24.07 -25.77 16.55
C VAL A 10 22.98 -25.96 15.48
N ILE A 11 22.39 -27.16 15.40
CA ILE A 11 21.30 -27.45 14.46
C ILE A 11 20.06 -26.61 14.78
N VAL A 12 19.70 -26.49 16.05
CA VAL A 12 18.54 -25.68 16.47
C VAL A 12 18.75 -24.20 16.13
N ILE A 13 19.95 -23.66 16.36
CA ILE A 13 20.28 -22.28 15.98
C ILE A 13 20.15 -22.08 14.47
N LEU A 14 20.67 -23.01 13.66
CA LEU A 14 20.55 -22.93 12.20
C LEU A 14 19.09 -22.97 11.73
N VAL A 15 18.25 -23.79 12.36
CA VAL A 15 16.81 -23.87 12.04
C VAL A 15 16.09 -22.56 12.42
N ILE A 16 16.40 -21.96 13.57
CA ILE A 16 15.81 -20.68 13.98
C ILE A 16 16.23 -19.57 13.01
N LEU A 17 17.51 -19.49 12.64
CA LEU A 17 18.00 -18.50 11.66
C LEU A 17 17.34 -18.68 10.29
N PHE A 18 17.14 -19.93 9.85
CA PHE A 18 16.45 -20.24 8.61
C PHE A 18 14.98 -19.81 8.66
N LEU A 19 14.26 -20.09 9.77
CA LEU A 19 12.89 -19.65 9.96
C LEU A 19 12.75 -18.12 10.03
N VAL A 20 13.68 -17.43 10.69
CA VAL A 20 13.72 -15.96 10.71
C VAL A 20 13.95 -15.40 9.30
N SER A 21 14.85 -16.01 8.51
CA SER A 21 15.06 -15.59 7.12
C SER A 21 13.82 -15.78 6.23
N LEU A 22 12.99 -16.80 6.49
CA LEU A 22 11.76 -17.05 5.75
C LEU A 22 10.67 -15.99 6.01
N ILE A 23 10.69 -15.34 7.18
CA ILE A 23 9.72 -14.29 7.54
C ILE A 23 10.09 -12.95 6.88
N GLU A 24 11.38 -12.72 6.57
CA GLU A 24 11.84 -11.49 5.90
C GLU A 24 11.71 -11.50 4.38
N ILE A 25 11.31 -12.63 3.75
CA ILE A 25 11.10 -12.72 2.30
C ILE A 25 9.62 -12.47 1.98
N ILE A 26 9.08 -11.34 2.46
CA ILE A 26 8.04 -10.66 1.68
C ILE A 26 8.82 -9.76 0.74
N PRO A 27 8.74 -9.93 -0.59
CA PRO A 27 9.48 -9.08 -1.50
C PRO A 27 8.98 -7.64 -1.32
N ALA A 28 9.72 -6.87 -0.53
CA ALA A 28 9.62 -5.43 -0.44
C ALA A 28 9.99 -4.90 -1.84
N ARG A 29 8.97 -4.60 -2.65
CA ARG A 29 9.18 -3.92 -3.92
C ARG A 29 9.71 -2.53 -3.58
N ARG A 30 11.02 -2.34 -3.77
CA ARG A 30 11.67 -1.03 -3.74
C ARG A 30 10.92 -0.09 -4.66
N GLY A 31 10.36 1.00 -4.16
CA GLY A 31 10.08 2.23 -4.92
C GLY A 31 9.22 2.15 -6.19
N GLU A 32 8.71 0.97 -6.54
CA GLU A 32 8.02 0.75 -7.80
C GLU A 32 6.59 1.28 -7.72
N PRO A 33 6.08 1.88 -8.82
CA PRO A 33 4.69 2.30 -8.89
C PRO A 33 3.78 1.09 -8.69
N ALA A 34 3.00 1.09 -7.62
CA ALA A 34 1.93 0.14 -7.39
C ALA A 34 0.61 0.75 -7.86
N ARG A 35 -0.15 0.02 -8.68
CA ARG A 35 -1.45 0.46 -9.19
C ARG A 35 -2.58 -0.30 -8.49
N LEU A 36 -3.52 0.46 -7.96
CA LEU A 36 -4.75 0.02 -7.30
C LEU A 36 -5.93 0.45 -8.16
N SER A 37 -6.94 -0.39 -8.29
CA SER A 37 -8.12 -0.05 -9.09
C SER A 37 -9.41 -0.28 -8.32
N ILE A 38 -10.35 0.63 -8.50
CA ILE A 38 -11.69 0.52 -7.93
C ILE A 38 -12.70 0.37 -9.04
N GLY A 39 -13.47 -0.73 -9.01
CA GLY A 39 -14.57 -0.98 -9.94
C GLY A 39 -15.87 -1.18 -9.18
N LEU A 40 -16.80 -0.25 -9.30
CA LEU A 40 -18.16 -0.38 -8.74
C LEU A 40 -19.13 -0.87 -9.83
N ARG A 41 -19.54 -2.14 -9.75
CA ARG A 41 -20.44 -2.78 -10.75
C ARG A 41 -21.94 -2.54 -10.54
N ARG A 42 -22.39 -1.64 -9.65
CA ARG A 42 -23.82 -1.39 -9.39
C ARG A 42 -24.04 0.11 -9.20
N ALA A 43 -24.94 0.82 -9.89
CA ALA A 43 -26.12 0.45 -10.67
C ALA A 43 -26.37 1.49 -11.81
N GLN A 44 -27.16 1.11 -12.82
CA GLN A 44 -27.65 1.89 -13.99
C GLN A 44 -26.72 2.03 -15.22
N PRO A 45 -27.28 2.27 -16.44
CA PRO A 45 -26.60 2.04 -17.73
C PRO A 45 -25.53 3.09 -18.09
N THR A 46 -25.30 4.05 -17.20
CA THR A 46 -24.16 4.96 -17.23
C THR A 46 -22.88 4.18 -16.95
N LEU A 47 -21.78 4.58 -17.60
CA LEU A 47 -20.46 3.98 -17.45
C LEU A 47 -20.14 3.69 -15.97
N PRO A 48 -19.66 2.48 -15.62
CA PRO A 48 -19.39 2.13 -14.23
C PRO A 48 -18.38 3.11 -13.61
N CYS A 49 -18.66 3.57 -12.40
CA CYS A 49 -17.69 4.36 -11.65
C CYS A 49 -16.40 3.55 -11.47
N SER A 50 -15.29 4.18 -11.86
CA SER A 50 -13.96 3.60 -11.79
C SER A 50 -12.95 4.59 -11.27
N GLY A 51 -11.92 4.08 -10.62
CA GLY A 51 -10.77 4.88 -10.21
C GLY A 51 -9.49 4.07 -10.25
N ASP A 52 -8.40 4.78 -10.48
CA ASP A 52 -7.05 4.26 -10.44
C ASP A 52 -6.26 5.06 -9.40
N LEU A 53 -5.50 4.38 -8.56
CA LEU A 53 -4.53 4.97 -7.64
C LEU A 53 -3.16 4.39 -7.97
N THR A 54 -2.19 5.26 -8.22
CA THR A 54 -0.79 4.87 -8.35
C THR A 54 -0.03 5.39 -7.14
N VAL A 55 0.66 4.51 -6.41
CA VAL A 55 1.50 4.89 -5.26
C VAL A 55 2.95 4.59 -5.59
N THR A 56 3.82 5.58 -5.45
CA THR A 56 5.27 5.46 -5.55
C THR A 56 5.91 5.75 -4.20
N SER A 57 7.12 5.25 -4.01
CA SER A 57 7.92 5.54 -2.81
C SER A 57 9.36 5.84 -3.19
N GLN A 58 10.01 6.71 -2.42
CA GLN A 58 11.39 7.14 -2.62
C GLN A 58 12.07 7.33 -1.27
N LEU A 59 13.33 6.91 -1.15
CA LEU A 59 14.14 7.21 0.02
C LEU A 59 14.61 8.68 -0.03
N THR A 60 14.36 9.44 1.03
CA THR A 60 14.83 10.82 1.18
C THR A 60 16.28 10.85 1.66
N GLU A 61 16.93 12.02 1.58
CA GLU A 61 18.27 12.25 2.13
C GLU A 61 18.32 12.07 3.66
N THR A 62 17.19 12.27 4.34
CA THR A 62 17.04 12.08 5.79
C THR A 62 16.83 10.62 6.20
N GLY A 63 16.76 9.69 5.23
CA GLY A 63 16.54 8.27 5.48
C GLY A 63 15.07 7.86 5.67
N ASN A 64 14.14 8.78 5.45
CA ASN A 64 12.70 8.53 5.47
C ASN A 64 12.22 8.00 4.10
N CYS A 65 11.08 7.32 4.10
CA CYS A 65 10.31 7.01 2.91
C CYS A 65 9.36 8.18 2.58
N LYS A 66 9.59 8.84 1.45
CA LYS A 66 8.62 9.73 0.82
C LYS A 66 7.73 8.93 -0.10
N PHE A 67 6.44 8.99 0.11
CA PHE A 67 5.45 8.35 -0.74
C PHE A 67 4.65 9.40 -1.50
N GLN A 68 4.29 9.08 -2.74
CA GLN A 68 3.42 9.90 -3.57
C GLN A 68 2.30 9.05 -4.17
N ALA A 69 1.06 9.48 -3.95
CA ALA A 69 -0.13 8.90 -4.56
C ALA A 69 -0.69 9.84 -5.62
N ASP A 70 -0.98 9.31 -6.81
CA ASP A 70 -1.74 9.97 -7.87
C ASP A 70 -3.06 9.19 -8.08
N VAL A 71 -4.19 9.85 -7.89
CA VAL A 71 -5.55 9.28 -7.98
C VAL A 71 -6.28 9.87 -9.18
N VAL A 72 -6.92 9.00 -9.97
CA VAL A 72 -7.76 9.39 -11.10
C VAL A 72 -9.14 8.75 -10.94
N MET A 73 -10.20 9.56 -10.94
CA MET A 73 -11.59 9.09 -10.82
C MET A 73 -12.41 9.41 -12.08
N ARG A 74 -13.27 8.48 -12.50
CA ARG A 74 -14.13 8.63 -13.69
C ARG A 74 -15.56 8.11 -13.42
N ASN A 75 -16.56 8.89 -13.84
CA ASN A 75 -17.98 8.55 -13.71
C ASN A 75 -18.41 8.27 -12.26
N CYS A 76 -17.81 8.99 -11.31
CA CYS A 76 -17.99 8.76 -9.89
C CYS A 76 -18.69 9.93 -9.19
N GLU A 77 -19.55 10.66 -9.92
CA GLU A 77 -20.35 11.75 -9.38
C GLU A 77 -21.22 11.26 -8.21
N GLY A 78 -21.27 12.03 -7.12
CA GLY A 78 -22.02 11.69 -5.90
C GLY A 78 -21.45 10.54 -5.08
N LYS A 79 -20.30 9.97 -5.46
CA LYS A 79 -19.59 8.92 -4.70
C LYS A 79 -18.44 9.49 -3.90
N ARG A 80 -18.13 8.85 -2.75
CA ARG A 80 -16.97 9.22 -1.92
C ARG A 80 -15.85 8.21 -2.12
N PHE A 81 -14.61 8.71 -2.26
CA PHE A 81 -13.41 7.90 -2.41
C PHE A 81 -12.37 8.31 -1.40
N TYR A 82 -11.62 7.31 -0.96
CA TYR A 82 -10.64 7.48 0.09
C TYR A 82 -9.40 6.66 -0.22
N VAL A 83 -8.25 7.22 0.12
CA VAL A 83 -6.95 6.57 0.04
C VAL A 83 -6.37 6.59 1.44
N PHE A 84 -6.11 5.41 2.00
CA PHE A 84 -5.55 5.29 3.34
C PHE A 84 -4.33 4.41 3.36
N GLU A 85 -3.45 4.70 4.31
CA GLU A 85 -2.46 3.77 4.80
C GLU A 85 -3.12 2.83 5.83
N GLY A 86 -3.14 1.53 5.55
CA GLY A 86 -3.74 0.49 6.39
C GLY A 86 -4.55 -0.54 5.59
N SER A 87 -5.10 -1.54 6.29
CA SER A 87 -5.90 -2.63 5.70
C SER A 87 -7.40 -2.35 5.66
N SER A 88 -7.83 -1.15 6.06
CA SER A 88 -9.24 -0.81 6.21
C SER A 88 -9.51 0.62 5.74
N CYS A 89 -10.78 0.93 5.46
CA CYS A 89 -11.22 2.29 5.13
C CYS A 89 -11.31 3.23 6.35
N SER A 90 -10.60 2.88 7.43
CA SER A 90 -10.41 3.69 8.62
C SER A 90 -8.90 3.86 8.84
N GLY A 91 -8.39 5.07 8.61
CA GLY A 91 -6.97 5.43 8.64
C GLY A 91 -6.74 6.95 8.58
N ILE A 92 -5.49 7.40 8.72
CA ILE A 92 -5.15 8.75 9.21
C ILE A 92 -5.09 9.85 8.11
N TYR A 93 -4.92 9.52 6.83
CA TYR A 93 -4.58 10.52 5.80
C TYR A 93 -5.66 10.68 4.72
N ILE A 94 -6.03 11.93 4.44
CA ILE A 94 -7.01 12.31 3.42
C ILE A 94 -6.27 13.12 2.36
N CYS A 95 -6.42 12.76 1.09
CA CYS A 95 -5.82 13.49 -0.03
C CYS A 95 -6.49 14.84 -0.23
N THR A 96 -5.69 15.89 -0.47
CA THR A 96 -6.17 17.25 -0.78
C THR A 96 -6.28 17.44 -2.29
N LYS A 97 -7.28 18.20 -2.76
CA LYS A 97 -7.54 18.42 -4.20
C LYS A 97 -6.53 19.41 -4.74
N GLU A 98 -5.72 19.04 -5.73
CA GLU A 98 -4.81 20.00 -6.38
C GLU A 98 -5.44 20.67 -7.61
N ILE A 99 -6.42 20.06 -8.30
CA ILE A 99 -6.96 20.57 -9.58
C ILE A 99 -8.49 20.38 -9.69
N GLU A 100 -9.20 21.43 -10.11
CA GLU A 100 -10.62 21.38 -10.51
C GLU A 100 -10.76 21.07 -12.01
N GLU A 101 -10.86 19.79 -12.35
CA GLU A 101 -11.15 19.33 -13.71
C GLU A 101 -12.25 18.24 -13.71
N PRO A 102 -12.92 17.97 -14.85
CA PRO A 102 -13.98 16.95 -14.96
C PRO A 102 -13.49 15.53 -14.62
N GLU A 103 -12.19 15.24 -14.78
CA GLU A 103 -11.53 14.16 -14.05
C GLU A 103 -11.03 14.70 -12.72
N SER A 104 -11.54 14.14 -11.61
CA SER A 104 -11.03 14.51 -10.28
C SER A 104 -9.67 13.84 -10.08
N ARG A 105 -8.59 14.59 -10.33
CA ARG A 105 -7.21 14.17 -10.06
C ARG A 105 -6.76 14.67 -8.71
N TRP A 106 -6.22 13.76 -7.90
CA TRP A 106 -5.73 14.07 -6.56
C TRP A 106 -4.30 13.60 -6.42
N ARG A 107 -3.47 14.41 -5.77
CA ARG A 107 -2.10 14.05 -5.42
C ARG A 107 -1.92 14.13 -3.91
N CYS A 108 -1.28 13.12 -3.35
CA CYS A 108 -1.05 13.01 -1.92
C CYS A 108 0.42 12.66 -1.68
N VAL A 109 1.07 13.36 -0.74
CA VAL A 109 2.48 13.16 -0.42
C VAL A 109 2.63 13.02 1.08
N TRP A 110 3.41 12.02 1.50
CA TRP A 110 3.66 11.72 2.91
C TRP A 110 5.14 11.34 3.11
N GLU A 111 5.70 11.62 4.29
CA GLU A 111 7.03 11.16 4.68
C GLU A 111 6.97 10.39 5.99
N TYR A 112 7.47 9.15 5.98
CA TYR A 112 7.49 8.25 7.13
C TYR A 112 8.85 7.62 7.35
N PRO A 113 9.13 7.09 8.55
CA PRO A 113 10.25 6.20 8.74
C PRO A 113 10.26 5.07 7.72
N ARG A 114 11.45 4.61 7.37
CA ARG A 114 11.63 3.55 6.37
C ARG A 114 10.92 2.26 6.80
N ALA A 115 9.86 1.86 6.08
CA ALA A 115 9.11 0.63 6.30
C ALA A 115 8.26 0.26 5.07
N SER A 116 7.57 -0.88 5.16
CA SER A 116 6.54 -1.30 4.20
C SER A 116 5.17 -0.87 4.68
N TYR A 117 4.40 -0.25 3.79
CA TYR A 117 3.09 0.32 4.10
C TYR A 117 2.02 -0.24 3.16
N THR A 118 0.85 -0.54 3.71
CA THR A 118 -0.30 -0.99 2.90
C THR A 118 -1.13 0.22 2.53
N PHE A 119 -1.44 0.39 1.25
CA PHE A 119 -2.35 1.42 0.76
C PHE A 119 -3.64 0.78 0.30
N THR A 120 -4.78 1.34 0.73
CA THR A 120 -6.12 0.84 0.39
C THR A 120 -6.92 1.93 -0.31
N LEU A 121 -7.54 1.59 -1.44
CA LEU A 121 -8.49 2.43 -2.17
C LEU A 121 -9.92 1.99 -1.83
N CYS A 122 -10.74 2.95 -1.38
CA CYS A 122 -12.11 2.71 -0.94
C CYS A 122 -13.13 3.48 -1.78
N ALA A 123 -14.34 2.92 -1.90
CA ALA A 123 -15.54 3.63 -2.35
C ALA A 123 -16.65 3.48 -1.34
N ASP A 124 -17.30 4.59 -1.01
CA ASP A 124 -18.41 4.63 -0.05
C ASP A 124 -18.06 3.87 1.24
N ASP A 125 -16.86 4.09 1.77
CA ASP A 125 -16.30 3.46 2.98
C ASP A 125 -16.09 1.93 2.90
N ALA A 126 -16.29 1.31 1.72
CA ALA A 126 -16.01 -0.09 1.48
C ALA A 126 -14.65 -0.28 0.80
N ALA A 127 -13.81 -1.14 1.37
CA ALA A 127 -12.49 -1.47 0.83
C ALA A 127 -12.65 -2.20 -0.51
N LYS A 128 -11.79 -1.87 -1.47
CA LYS A 128 -11.87 -2.44 -2.82
C LYS A 128 -10.60 -3.11 -3.23
N ASP A 129 -9.48 -2.40 -3.09
CA ASP A 129 -8.17 -2.89 -3.49
C ASP A 129 -7.11 -2.38 -2.52
N SER A 130 -6.10 -3.20 -2.28
CA SER A 130 -5.01 -2.90 -1.35
C SER A 130 -3.68 -3.43 -1.84
N THR A 131 -2.61 -2.65 -1.66
CA THR A 131 -1.26 -3.02 -2.10
C THR A 131 -0.22 -2.61 -1.07
N ILE A 132 0.87 -3.35 -0.98
CA ILE A 132 2.01 -3.01 -0.13
C ILE A 132 3.04 -2.26 -0.98
N VAL A 133 3.55 -1.15 -0.45
CA VAL A 133 4.60 -0.33 -1.05
C VAL A 133 5.71 -0.12 -0.02
N SER A 134 6.96 -0.23 -0.45
CA SER A 134 8.13 -0.22 0.45
C SER A 134 9.25 0.68 -0.06
N CYS A 135 10.06 1.16 0.87
CA CYS A 135 11.45 1.57 0.66
C CYS A 135 12.30 0.95 1.79
#